data_AF-A0AA39Y5C5-F1
#
_entry.id   AF-A0AA39Y5C5-F1
#
_cell.length_a   1.000
_cell.length_b   1.000
_cell.length_c   1.000
_cell.angle_alpha   90.00
_cell.angle_beta   90.00
_cell.angle_gamma   90.00
#
_symmetry.space_group_name_H-M   'P 1'
#
loop_
_entity.id
_entity.type
_entity.pdbx_description
1 polymer ?
#
loop_
_entity_poly.entity_id
_entity_poly.type
_entity_poly.pdbx_seq_one_letter_code
_entity_poly.pdbx_strand_id
1 'polypeptide(L)'
;MASKSGDYDAVREDIKKLLKQPEYDDGSAGPVLVRLAWHSAGTYDLETDTGGSNGAGMRYEAEGGDPANAGLQHARVFLEPVKEAHPWITYSDLWTLAGVVAIEAMGGPAIPWQPGRTDFVDDSKLPPRGRLPDAAQGADHVRHIFYRMGFNDQEIVALSGAHNLGRCHADRSGFDGAWVNNPTRFSNQYFKLLTSVEWKEKTLPSGIKQFAYYDEDSEEELMMLPTDIALLHDPGFRPWVDKYSKDRDAFFADFTNVFHKLLELGIVRDESGAVLNTDNVKGGYISAPRKSHLPGAPAKSNDDAEPLRKENERYRARL
;
A
#
# COMPACT_ATOMS: atom_id res chain seq x y z
N MET A 1 -8.77 21.15 -17.88
CA MET A 1 -8.05 20.77 -19.12
C MET A 1 -7.08 19.67 -18.75
N ALA A 2 -6.90 18.66 -19.61
CA ALA A 2 -5.90 17.62 -19.36
C ALA A 2 -4.49 18.25 -19.27
N SER A 3 -3.69 17.80 -18.31
CA SER A 3 -2.30 18.25 -18.15
C SER A 3 -1.41 17.82 -19.33
N LYS A 4 -0.25 18.48 -19.47
CA LYS A 4 0.76 18.10 -20.46
C LYS A 4 1.39 16.76 -20.09
N SER A 5 1.63 15.90 -21.08
CA SER A 5 2.33 14.63 -20.87
C SER A 5 3.71 14.84 -20.24
N GLY A 6 4.03 14.06 -19.20
CA GLY A 6 5.27 14.16 -18.44
C GLY A 6 5.27 15.24 -17.35
N ASP A 7 4.17 15.98 -17.16
CA ASP A 7 4.02 16.96 -16.07
C ASP A 7 3.63 16.26 -14.76
N TYR A 8 4.60 15.55 -14.16
CA TYR A 8 4.39 14.83 -12.90
C TYR A 8 4.16 15.77 -11.71
N ASP A 9 4.61 17.02 -11.77
CA ASP A 9 4.36 17.99 -10.71
C ASP A 9 2.87 18.36 -10.64
N ALA A 10 2.22 18.55 -11.79
CA ALA A 10 0.77 18.73 -11.81
C ALA A 10 0.03 17.52 -11.23
N VAL A 11 0.50 16.29 -11.50
CA VAL A 11 -0.08 15.06 -10.91
C VAL A 11 0.07 15.05 -9.39
N ARG A 12 1.26 15.40 -8.87
CA ARG A 12 1.53 15.49 -7.43
C ARG A 12 0.58 16.47 -6.74
N GLU A 13 0.35 17.64 -7.34
CA GLU A 13 -0.56 18.65 -6.78
C GLU A 13 -2.02 18.16 -6.75
N ASP A 14 -2.48 17.44 -7.77
CA ASP A 14 -3.84 16.89 -7.78
C ASP A 14 -4.00 15.72 -6.80
N ILE A 15 -2.95 14.90 -6.58
CA ILE A 15 -2.93 13.91 -5.50
C ILE A 15 -3.00 14.59 -4.12
N LYS A 16 -2.25 15.68 -3.88
CA LYS A 16 -2.28 16.40 -2.60
C LYS A 16 -3.67 16.94 -2.28
N LYS A 17 -4.37 17.50 -3.27
CA LYS A 17 -5.75 17.99 -3.12
C LYS A 17 -6.74 16.88 -2.77
N LEU A 18 -6.51 15.66 -3.28
CA LEU A 18 -7.33 14.48 -3.03
C LEU A 18 -7.18 13.94 -1.59
N LEU A 19 -6.06 14.19 -0.90
CA LEU A 19 -5.77 13.54 0.37
C LEU A 19 -6.84 13.78 1.44
N LYS A 20 -7.47 14.96 1.46
CA LYS A 20 -8.55 15.24 2.41
C LYS A 20 -9.84 14.56 1.97
N GLN A 21 -10.28 13.57 2.73
CA GLN A 21 -11.50 12.81 2.52
C GLN A 21 -12.32 12.77 3.82
N PRO A 22 -13.11 13.81 4.16
CA PRO A 22 -13.76 13.93 5.47
C PRO A 22 -14.67 12.76 5.87
N GLU A 23 -15.16 12.00 4.90
CA GLU A 23 -16.07 10.86 5.10
C GLU A 23 -15.36 9.50 5.10
N TYR A 24 -14.04 9.48 4.91
CA TYR A 24 -13.24 8.26 4.85
C TYR A 24 -12.26 8.19 6.01
N ASP A 25 -12.39 7.15 6.84
CA ASP A 25 -11.55 6.86 8.00
C ASP A 25 -11.27 8.13 8.82
N ASP A 26 -10.00 8.49 8.99
CA ASP A 26 -9.52 9.63 9.77
C ASP A 26 -9.57 10.96 9.01
N GLY A 27 -10.52 11.10 8.08
CA GLY A 27 -10.64 12.27 7.22
C GLY A 27 -9.60 12.33 6.09
N SER A 28 -8.90 11.23 5.79
CA SER A 28 -7.74 11.21 4.90
C SER A 28 -7.65 9.95 4.03
N ALA A 29 -7.41 10.13 2.73
CA ALA A 29 -7.01 9.06 1.82
C ALA A 29 -5.52 8.70 1.93
N GLY A 30 -4.70 9.51 2.60
CA GLY A 30 -3.25 9.34 2.65
C GLY A 30 -2.83 7.91 3.02
N PRO A 31 -3.27 7.36 4.16
CA PRO A 31 -2.87 6.00 4.58
C PRO A 31 -3.24 4.91 3.57
N VAL A 32 -4.43 4.96 2.97
CA VAL A 32 -4.84 3.94 2.00
C VAL A 32 -4.08 4.05 0.66
N LEU A 33 -3.62 5.26 0.29
CA LEU A 33 -2.74 5.44 -0.87
C LEU A 33 -1.34 4.87 -0.63
N VAL A 34 -0.80 5.02 0.59
CA VAL A 34 0.46 4.37 1.00
C VAL A 34 0.31 2.85 0.94
N ARG A 35 -0.80 2.31 1.47
CA ARG A 35 -1.08 0.88 1.38
C ARG A 35 -1.23 0.42 -0.07
N LEU A 36 -1.89 1.19 -0.94
CA LEU A 36 -2.02 0.83 -2.37
C LEU A 36 -0.64 0.73 -3.04
N ALA A 37 0.27 1.68 -2.77
CA ALA A 37 1.63 1.65 -3.30
C ALA A 37 2.45 0.48 -2.72
N TRP A 38 2.30 0.17 -1.42
CA TRP A 38 2.91 -1.01 -0.81
C TRP A 38 2.43 -2.29 -1.47
N HIS A 39 1.10 -2.49 -1.58
CA HIS A 39 0.51 -3.71 -2.12
C HIS A 39 0.76 -3.90 -3.61
N SER A 40 0.89 -2.82 -4.39
CA SER A 40 1.26 -2.93 -5.80
C SER A 40 2.69 -3.43 -5.98
N ALA A 41 3.60 -3.09 -5.07
CA ALA A 41 4.98 -3.59 -5.09
C ALA A 41 5.16 -4.93 -4.34
N GLY A 42 4.31 -5.20 -3.35
CA GLY A 42 4.46 -6.28 -2.37
C GLY A 42 4.39 -7.71 -2.93
N THR A 43 3.93 -7.86 -4.16
CA THR A 43 3.79 -9.16 -4.83
C THR A 43 5.07 -9.64 -5.51
N TYR A 44 6.14 -8.84 -5.47
CA TYR A 44 7.40 -9.16 -6.12
C TYR A 44 8.05 -10.44 -5.56
N ASP A 45 8.76 -11.13 -6.43
CA ASP A 45 9.48 -12.37 -6.17
C ASP A 45 10.77 -12.34 -6.99
N LEU A 46 11.90 -12.35 -6.28
CA LEU A 46 13.24 -12.21 -6.87
C LEU A 46 13.64 -13.42 -7.72
N GLU A 47 13.17 -14.63 -7.38
CA GLU A 47 13.56 -15.85 -8.09
C GLU A 47 12.85 -15.97 -9.42
N THR A 48 11.57 -15.59 -9.46
CA THR A 48 10.74 -15.69 -10.67
C THR A 48 10.72 -14.41 -11.50
N ASP A 49 11.19 -13.28 -10.93
CA ASP A 49 11.10 -11.94 -11.53
C ASP A 49 9.64 -11.61 -11.95
N THR A 50 8.70 -11.88 -11.05
CA THR A 50 7.26 -11.65 -11.27
C THR A 50 6.63 -10.87 -10.12
N GLY A 51 5.53 -10.17 -10.41
CA GLY A 51 4.90 -9.23 -9.48
C GLY A 51 5.66 -7.91 -9.42
N GLY A 52 5.41 -7.13 -8.37
CA GLY A 52 5.98 -5.79 -8.24
C GLY A 52 5.13 -4.70 -8.90
N SER A 53 5.60 -3.45 -8.81
CA SER A 53 4.77 -2.27 -9.07
C SER A 53 4.50 -1.97 -10.56
N ASN A 54 5.13 -2.73 -11.47
CA ASN A 54 4.90 -2.62 -12.91
C ASN A 54 3.66 -3.43 -13.35
N GLY A 55 2.78 -2.84 -14.15
CA GLY A 55 1.64 -3.52 -14.77
C GLY A 55 0.26 -3.16 -14.21
N ALA A 56 0.18 -2.51 -13.06
CA ALA A 56 -1.06 -2.16 -12.37
C ALA A 56 -2.01 -3.37 -12.22
N GLY A 57 -1.46 -4.49 -11.78
CA GLY A 57 -2.13 -5.80 -11.79
C GLY A 57 -3.42 -5.86 -10.97
N MET A 58 -3.52 -5.09 -9.88
CA MET A 58 -4.75 -4.89 -9.12
C MET A 58 -5.97 -4.32 -9.91
N ARG A 59 -5.83 -3.97 -11.19
CA ARG A 59 -6.98 -3.69 -12.08
C ARG A 59 -7.72 -4.96 -12.52
N TYR A 60 -7.10 -6.12 -12.40
CA TYR A 60 -7.62 -7.43 -12.79
C TYR A 60 -8.06 -8.22 -11.56
N GLU A 61 -9.06 -9.09 -11.72
CA GLU A 61 -9.68 -9.81 -10.59
C GLU A 61 -8.71 -10.77 -9.89
N ALA A 62 -7.80 -11.39 -10.65
CA ALA A 62 -6.83 -12.32 -10.08
C ALA A 62 -5.94 -11.69 -9.00
N GLU A 63 -5.63 -10.40 -9.09
CA GLU A 63 -4.85 -9.67 -8.08
C GLU A 63 -5.72 -8.70 -7.25
N GLY A 64 -6.59 -7.94 -7.90
CA GLY A 64 -7.46 -6.94 -7.26
C GLY A 64 -8.52 -7.54 -6.34
N GLY A 65 -8.89 -8.81 -6.56
CA GLY A 65 -9.79 -9.60 -5.70
C GLY A 65 -9.08 -10.56 -4.76
N ASP A 66 -7.74 -10.48 -4.62
CA ASP A 66 -7.04 -11.16 -3.53
C ASP A 66 -7.54 -10.60 -2.18
N PRO A 67 -7.94 -11.44 -1.21
CA PRO A 67 -8.38 -10.98 0.11
C PRO A 67 -7.40 -10.03 0.80
N ALA A 68 -6.09 -10.21 0.60
CA ALA A 68 -5.08 -9.31 1.15
C ALA A 68 -5.17 -7.88 0.58
N ASN A 69 -5.82 -7.69 -0.57
CA ASN A 69 -6.06 -6.40 -1.22
C ASN A 69 -7.45 -5.81 -0.89
N ALA A 70 -8.23 -6.44 0.00
CA ALA A 70 -9.52 -5.91 0.44
C ALA A 70 -9.40 -4.45 0.94
N GLY A 71 -10.29 -3.59 0.50
CA GLY A 71 -10.30 -2.15 0.81
C GLY A 71 -9.52 -1.28 -0.18
N LEU A 72 -8.59 -1.83 -0.97
CA LEU A 72 -7.80 -1.04 -1.92
C LEU A 72 -8.62 -0.52 -3.11
N GLN A 73 -9.85 -1.01 -3.31
CA GLN A 73 -10.79 -0.41 -4.25
C GLN A 73 -11.07 1.06 -3.93
N HIS A 74 -11.08 1.48 -2.66
CA HIS A 74 -11.28 2.87 -2.28
C HIS A 74 -10.14 3.75 -2.79
N ALA A 75 -8.89 3.37 -2.54
CA ALA A 75 -7.71 4.07 -3.04
C ALA A 75 -7.72 4.19 -4.57
N ARG A 76 -8.06 3.09 -5.28
CA ARG A 76 -8.15 3.10 -6.75
C ARG A 76 -9.25 4.06 -7.23
N VAL A 77 -10.41 4.08 -6.57
CA VAL A 77 -11.52 5.01 -6.91
C VAL A 77 -11.14 6.46 -6.65
N PHE A 78 -10.49 6.75 -5.51
CA PHE A 78 -10.03 8.11 -5.19
C PHE A 78 -9.05 8.65 -6.23
N LEU A 79 -8.23 7.80 -6.84
CA LEU A 79 -7.28 8.21 -7.88
C LEU A 79 -7.89 8.36 -9.29
N GLU A 80 -9.14 7.95 -9.52
CA GLU A 80 -9.78 8.06 -10.85
C GLU A 80 -9.90 9.52 -11.35
N PRO A 81 -10.31 10.51 -10.54
CA PRO A 81 -10.33 11.92 -10.97
C PRO A 81 -8.94 12.44 -11.35
N VAL A 82 -7.88 12.01 -10.65
CA VAL A 82 -6.50 12.35 -11.00
C VAL A 82 -6.13 11.68 -12.33
N LYS A 83 -6.46 10.40 -12.51
CA LYS A 83 -6.23 9.70 -13.78
C LYS A 83 -6.95 10.39 -14.96
N GLU A 84 -8.15 10.90 -14.74
CA GLU A 84 -8.95 11.62 -15.73
C GLU A 84 -8.32 12.98 -16.10
N ALA A 85 -7.79 13.72 -15.13
CA ALA A 85 -7.05 14.96 -15.36
C ALA A 85 -5.68 14.74 -16.03
N HIS A 86 -5.10 13.55 -15.85
CA HIS A 86 -3.77 13.17 -16.35
C HIS A 86 -3.85 11.86 -17.17
N PRO A 87 -4.58 11.81 -18.31
CA PRO A 87 -4.84 10.55 -19.02
C PRO A 87 -3.58 9.89 -19.57
N TRP A 88 -2.47 10.62 -19.68
CA TRP A 88 -1.17 10.13 -20.12
C TRP A 88 -0.43 9.32 -19.05
N ILE A 89 -0.69 9.49 -17.74
CA ILE A 89 0.03 8.73 -16.70
C ILE A 89 -0.46 7.29 -16.66
N THR A 90 0.41 6.30 -16.50
CA THR A 90 -0.03 4.91 -16.26
C THR A 90 -0.62 4.77 -14.88
N TYR A 91 -1.49 3.78 -14.67
CA TYR A 91 -1.96 3.45 -13.32
C TYR A 91 -0.81 3.01 -12.41
N SER A 92 0.17 2.28 -12.94
CA SER A 92 1.36 1.90 -12.18
C SER A 92 2.15 3.11 -11.67
N ASP A 93 2.42 4.11 -12.51
CA ASP A 93 3.10 5.33 -12.06
C ASP A 93 2.19 6.12 -11.10
N LEU A 94 0.89 6.23 -11.38
CA LEU A 94 -0.05 6.96 -10.53
C LEU A 94 -0.13 6.38 -9.10
N TRP A 95 -0.23 5.06 -8.97
CA TRP A 95 -0.37 4.41 -7.66
C TRP A 95 0.91 4.54 -6.82
N THR A 96 2.08 4.34 -7.45
CA THR A 96 3.36 4.49 -6.75
C THR A 96 3.67 5.95 -6.40
N LEU A 97 3.35 6.89 -7.32
CA LEU A 97 3.48 8.32 -7.07
C LEU A 97 2.54 8.77 -5.93
N ALA A 98 1.32 8.25 -5.89
CA ALA A 98 0.36 8.57 -4.83
C ALA A 98 0.86 8.16 -3.44
N GLY A 99 1.54 7.01 -3.32
CA GLY A 99 2.15 6.58 -2.08
C GLY A 99 3.22 7.55 -1.57
N VAL A 100 4.18 7.92 -2.42
CA VAL A 100 5.27 8.83 -2.01
C VAL A 100 4.77 10.25 -1.71
N VAL A 101 3.80 10.75 -2.48
CA VAL A 101 3.17 12.06 -2.23
C VAL A 101 2.38 12.04 -0.92
N ALA A 102 1.66 10.96 -0.63
CA ALA A 102 0.91 10.82 0.61
C ALA A 102 1.84 10.79 1.84
N ILE A 103 2.95 10.06 1.78
CA ILE A 103 3.96 10.02 2.86
C ILE A 103 4.49 11.42 3.16
N GLU A 104 4.94 12.13 2.14
CA GLU A 104 5.49 13.49 2.27
C GLU A 104 4.44 14.46 2.82
N ALA A 105 3.22 14.45 2.27
CA ALA A 105 2.14 15.35 2.68
C ALA A 105 1.66 15.09 4.13
N MET A 106 1.82 13.88 4.64
CA MET A 106 1.54 13.51 6.03
C MET A 106 2.72 13.80 6.98
N GLY A 107 3.76 14.50 6.51
CA GLY A 107 4.92 14.90 7.32
C GLY A 107 6.04 13.86 7.38
N GLY A 108 6.00 12.85 6.52
CA GLY A 108 7.06 11.87 6.34
C GLY A 108 8.20 12.40 5.48
N PRO A 109 9.26 11.58 5.27
CA PRO A 109 10.38 12.01 4.46
C PRO A 109 10.01 12.06 2.97
N ALA A 110 10.71 12.90 2.21
CA ALA A 110 10.65 12.87 0.76
C ALA A 110 11.35 11.59 0.26
N ILE A 111 10.65 10.83 -0.59
CA ILE A 111 11.14 9.56 -1.13
C ILE A 111 11.46 9.76 -2.61
N PRO A 112 12.70 9.44 -3.05
CA PRO A 112 13.03 9.46 -4.47
C PRO A 112 12.03 8.60 -5.25
N TRP A 113 11.57 9.11 -6.38
CA TRP A 113 10.62 8.39 -7.23
C TRP A 113 10.90 8.71 -8.69
N GLN A 114 10.83 7.68 -9.54
CA GLN A 114 11.06 7.81 -10.97
C GLN A 114 9.89 7.20 -11.75
N PRO A 115 9.42 7.86 -12.82
CA PRO A 115 8.37 7.35 -13.68
C PRO A 115 8.86 6.25 -14.63
N GLY A 116 7.95 5.75 -15.46
CA GLY A 116 8.26 4.88 -16.59
C GLY A 116 7.67 3.47 -16.46
N ARG A 117 6.91 3.19 -15.40
CA ARG A 117 6.16 1.94 -15.27
C ARG A 117 5.03 1.92 -16.29
N THR A 118 4.69 0.73 -16.75
CA THR A 118 3.62 0.49 -17.72
C THR A 118 2.43 -0.20 -17.10
N ASP A 119 1.27 -0.08 -17.73
CA ASP A 119 0.11 -0.89 -17.37
C ASP A 119 0.08 -2.16 -18.24
N PHE A 120 -0.28 -3.29 -17.65
CA PHE A 120 -0.56 -4.50 -18.42
C PHE A 120 -1.81 -4.29 -19.31
N VAL A 121 -1.83 -4.99 -20.44
CA VAL A 121 -2.97 -4.99 -21.37
C VAL A 121 -3.96 -6.12 -21.07
N ASP A 122 -3.50 -7.19 -20.40
CA ASP A 122 -4.27 -8.35 -19.97
C ASP A 122 -3.70 -8.91 -18.65
N ASP A 123 -4.25 -10.02 -18.17
CA ASP A 123 -3.91 -10.68 -16.91
C ASP A 123 -2.83 -11.77 -17.04
N SER A 124 -2.21 -11.96 -18.22
CA SER A 124 -1.27 -13.06 -18.47
C SER A 124 0.03 -12.99 -17.67
N LYS A 125 0.35 -11.83 -17.09
CA LYS A 125 1.57 -11.56 -16.33
C LYS A 125 1.34 -11.37 -14.83
N LEU A 126 0.11 -11.60 -14.35
CA LEU A 126 -0.18 -11.43 -12.93
C LEU A 126 0.51 -12.51 -12.09
N PRO A 127 1.08 -12.15 -10.94
CA PRO A 127 1.65 -13.12 -10.02
C PRO A 127 0.55 -13.99 -9.39
N PRO A 128 0.89 -15.17 -8.87
CA PRO A 128 -0.04 -15.94 -8.05
C PRO A 128 -0.42 -15.17 -6.76
N ARG A 129 -1.62 -15.45 -6.26
CA ARG A 129 -2.11 -14.94 -4.96
C ARG A 129 -1.27 -15.47 -3.79
N GLY A 130 -1.41 -14.81 -2.64
CA GLY A 130 -0.78 -15.25 -1.39
C GLY A 130 0.69 -14.84 -1.24
N ARG A 131 1.14 -13.85 -2.03
CA ARG A 131 2.50 -13.32 -1.93
C ARG A 131 2.67 -12.20 -0.89
N LEU A 132 1.58 -11.70 -0.32
CA LEU A 132 1.57 -10.65 0.69
C LEU A 132 1.63 -11.24 2.11
N PRO A 133 2.16 -10.51 3.10
CA PRO A 133 2.28 -11.01 4.46
C PRO A 133 0.91 -11.23 5.12
N ASP A 134 0.85 -12.25 5.98
CA ASP A 134 -0.32 -12.57 6.80
C ASP A 134 -0.06 -11.94 8.17
N ALA A 135 -0.92 -11.00 8.53
CA ALA A 135 -0.79 -10.21 9.75
C ALA A 135 -0.92 -11.04 11.04
N ALA A 136 -1.52 -12.23 10.95
CA ALA A 136 -1.71 -13.15 12.09
C ALA A 136 -0.47 -14.00 12.42
N GLN A 137 0.58 -13.96 11.59
CA GLN A 137 1.77 -14.80 11.72
C GLN A 137 2.90 -14.12 12.51
N GLY A 138 3.96 -14.87 12.79
CA GLY A 138 5.16 -14.40 13.50
C GLY A 138 6.33 -14.03 12.58
N ALA A 139 7.50 -13.80 13.19
CA ALA A 139 8.70 -13.30 12.53
C ALA A 139 9.21 -14.20 11.38
N ASP A 140 9.12 -15.53 11.51
CA ASP A 140 9.55 -16.47 10.47
C ASP A 140 8.74 -16.29 9.17
N HIS A 141 7.43 -16.05 9.29
CA HIS A 141 6.58 -15.77 8.14
C HIS A 141 6.93 -14.42 7.50
N VAL A 142 7.12 -13.39 8.33
CA VAL A 142 7.50 -12.06 7.84
C VAL A 142 8.82 -12.15 7.08
N ARG A 143 9.84 -12.84 7.62
CA ARG A 143 11.10 -13.09 6.89
C ARG A 143 10.88 -13.88 5.61
N HIS A 144 10.10 -14.96 5.65
CA HIS A 144 9.83 -15.77 4.45
C HIS A 144 9.28 -14.92 3.30
N ILE A 145 8.31 -14.04 3.58
CA ILE A 145 7.71 -13.16 2.58
C ILE A 145 8.69 -12.10 2.09
N PHE A 146 9.38 -11.40 3.00
CA PHE A 146 10.21 -10.25 2.63
C PHE A 146 11.59 -10.66 2.07
N TYR A 147 12.15 -11.79 2.49
CA TYR A 147 13.41 -12.31 1.94
C TYR A 147 13.21 -12.75 0.49
N ARG A 148 12.04 -13.29 0.13
CA ARG A 148 11.66 -13.56 -1.27
C ARG A 148 11.71 -12.30 -2.14
N MET A 149 11.45 -11.14 -1.55
CA MET A 149 11.51 -9.84 -2.23
C MET A 149 12.93 -9.24 -2.25
N GLY A 150 13.90 -9.86 -1.55
CA GLY A 150 15.26 -9.36 -1.42
C GLY A 150 15.47 -8.32 -0.31
N PHE A 151 14.58 -8.27 0.70
CA PHE A 151 14.78 -7.43 1.89
C PHE A 151 15.55 -8.18 2.98
N ASN A 152 16.20 -7.43 3.87
CA ASN A 152 16.81 -7.93 5.10
C ASN A 152 15.99 -7.53 6.35
N ASP A 153 16.39 -8.00 7.54
CA ASP A 153 15.70 -7.71 8.81
C ASP A 153 15.53 -6.22 9.13
N GLN A 154 16.56 -5.40 8.87
CA GLN A 154 16.48 -3.95 9.09
C GLN A 154 15.43 -3.32 8.17
N GLU A 155 15.43 -3.72 6.90
CA GLU A 155 14.52 -3.20 5.88
C GLU A 155 13.07 -3.60 6.17
N ILE A 156 12.85 -4.82 6.64
CA ILE A 156 11.54 -5.31 7.12
C ILE A 156 11.02 -4.38 8.23
N VAL A 157 11.82 -4.18 9.28
CA VAL A 157 11.41 -3.37 10.43
C VAL A 157 11.15 -1.92 10.02
N ALA A 158 11.99 -1.35 9.14
CA ALA A 158 11.77 -0.01 8.62
C ALA A 158 10.41 0.08 7.90
N LEU A 159 10.11 -0.85 6.98
CA LEU A 159 8.84 -0.87 6.25
C LEU A 159 7.61 -1.03 7.17
N SER A 160 7.70 -1.87 8.21
CA SER A 160 6.64 -2.00 9.23
C SER A 160 6.32 -0.67 9.91
N GLY A 161 7.26 0.28 9.97
CA GLY A 161 7.02 1.62 10.48
C GLY A 161 5.93 2.41 9.74
N ALA A 162 5.55 2.00 8.52
CA ALA A 162 4.40 2.56 7.82
C ALA A 162 3.06 2.34 8.56
N HIS A 163 2.97 1.36 9.45
CA HIS A 163 1.83 1.16 10.35
C HIS A 163 1.62 2.34 11.33
N ASN A 164 2.52 3.32 11.38
CA ASN A 164 2.21 4.62 11.96
C ASN A 164 1.02 5.33 11.25
N LEU A 165 0.65 4.90 10.04
CA LEU A 165 -0.43 5.48 9.27
C LEU A 165 -1.67 4.57 9.22
N GLY A 166 -2.84 5.20 9.30
CA GLY A 166 -4.13 4.55 9.09
C GLY A 166 -4.54 3.61 10.21
N ARG A 167 -5.38 2.64 9.83
CA ARG A 167 -6.04 1.71 10.73
C ARG A 167 -6.42 0.41 10.00
N CYS A 168 -6.64 -0.65 10.78
CA CYS A 168 -7.28 -1.87 10.32
C CYS A 168 -8.81 -1.76 10.37
N HIS A 169 -9.48 -2.59 9.59
CA HIS A 169 -10.95 -2.70 9.55
C HIS A 169 -11.37 -4.16 9.55
N ALA A 170 -12.33 -4.50 10.44
CA ALA A 170 -12.78 -5.87 10.64
C ALA A 170 -13.40 -6.50 9.38
N ASP A 171 -14.05 -5.70 8.53
CA ASP A 171 -14.68 -6.13 7.27
C ASP A 171 -13.67 -6.32 6.12
N ARG A 172 -12.41 -5.90 6.30
CA ARG A 172 -11.34 -6.01 5.29
C ARG A 172 -10.33 -7.08 5.68
N SER A 173 -9.62 -6.81 6.77
CA SER A 173 -8.51 -7.65 7.25
C SER A 173 -8.91 -8.60 8.37
N GLY A 174 -10.09 -8.39 8.97
CA GLY A 174 -10.52 -9.09 10.17
C GLY A 174 -9.95 -8.51 11.48
N PHE A 175 -8.91 -7.68 11.42
CA PHE A 175 -8.37 -6.86 12.51
C PHE A 175 -9.07 -5.50 12.56
N ASP A 176 -9.06 -4.82 13.71
CA ASP A 176 -9.78 -3.55 13.87
C ASP A 176 -9.02 -2.54 14.75
N GLY A 177 -8.99 -1.28 14.35
CA GLY A 177 -8.43 -0.17 15.12
C GLY A 177 -7.16 0.44 14.51
N ALA A 178 -6.74 1.58 15.07
CA ALA A 178 -5.54 2.30 14.66
C ALA A 178 -4.31 1.87 15.48
N TRP A 179 -3.12 1.95 14.89
CA TRP A 179 -1.86 1.67 15.60
C TRP A 179 -1.42 2.83 16.51
N VAL A 180 -1.81 4.06 16.16
CA VAL A 180 -1.40 5.30 16.83
C VAL A 180 -2.57 6.27 16.90
N ASN A 181 -2.57 7.21 17.86
CA ASN A 181 -3.66 8.18 18.05
C ASN A 181 -3.77 9.20 16.89
N ASN A 182 -2.68 9.47 16.15
CA ASN A 182 -2.71 10.36 14.99
C ASN A 182 -2.31 9.61 13.70
N PRO A 183 -3.22 8.79 13.14
CA PRO A 183 -2.94 7.91 12.00
C PRO A 183 -2.79 8.65 10.67
N THR A 184 -2.87 9.98 10.65
CA THR A 184 -2.69 10.81 9.44
C THR A 184 -1.40 11.63 9.45
N ARG A 185 -0.52 11.39 10.44
CA ARG A 185 0.79 12.05 10.55
C ARG A 185 1.90 11.02 10.60
N PHE A 186 2.76 11.00 9.59
CA PHE A 186 3.92 10.11 9.56
C PHE A 186 4.94 10.49 10.65
N SER A 187 5.27 9.56 11.53
CA SER A 187 6.16 9.76 12.66
C SER A 187 6.76 8.44 13.14
N ASN A 188 7.58 8.46 14.19
CA ASN A 188 8.06 7.23 14.84
C ASN A 188 7.19 6.80 16.04
N GLN A 189 5.95 7.31 16.14
CA GLN A 189 5.04 7.00 17.26
C GLN A 189 4.68 5.51 17.31
N TYR A 190 4.54 4.84 16.15
CA TYR A 190 4.38 3.38 16.08
C TYR A 190 5.46 2.64 16.90
N PHE A 191 6.75 2.91 16.65
CA PHE A 191 7.82 2.25 17.39
C PHE A 191 7.90 2.66 18.86
N LYS A 192 7.57 3.93 19.17
CA LYS A 192 7.50 4.40 20.56
C LYS A 192 6.44 3.62 21.33
N LEU A 193 5.20 3.62 20.85
CA LEU A 193 4.11 2.89 21.49
C LEU A 193 4.40 1.40 21.56
N LEU A 194 4.89 0.80 20.47
CA LEU A 194 5.25 -0.61 20.42
C LEU A 194 6.20 -0.99 21.57
N THR A 195 7.13 -0.12 21.97
CA THR A 195 8.12 -0.39 23.03
C THR A 195 7.77 0.15 24.41
N SER A 196 6.82 1.08 24.54
CA SER A 196 6.60 1.83 25.78
C SER A 196 5.36 1.41 26.57
N VAL A 197 4.45 0.62 25.99
CA VAL A 197 3.20 0.22 26.64
C VAL A 197 3.09 -1.30 26.75
N GLU A 198 2.24 -1.75 27.67
CA GLU A 198 1.91 -3.17 27.80
C GLU A 198 0.73 -3.52 26.87
N TRP A 199 1.04 -4.30 25.84
CA TRP A 199 0.06 -4.79 24.87
C TRP A 199 -0.64 -6.04 25.39
N LYS A 200 -1.97 -6.01 25.46
CA LYS A 200 -2.78 -7.15 25.94
C LYS A 200 -3.44 -7.86 24.77
N GLU A 201 -3.38 -9.19 24.74
CA GLU A 201 -4.10 -9.99 23.74
C GLU A 201 -5.61 -9.75 23.87
N LYS A 202 -6.27 -9.49 22.74
CA LYS A 202 -7.70 -9.28 22.60
C LYS A 202 -8.22 -10.15 21.46
N THR A 203 -9.22 -10.97 21.76
CA THR A 203 -9.95 -11.74 20.74
C THR A 203 -11.14 -10.92 20.27
N LEU A 204 -11.20 -10.61 18.98
CA LEU A 204 -12.32 -9.92 18.35
C LEU A 204 -13.54 -10.83 18.21
N PRO A 205 -14.75 -10.28 17.97
CA PRO A 205 -15.96 -11.08 17.73
C PRO A 205 -15.83 -12.10 16.59
N SER A 206 -14.96 -11.83 15.61
CA SER A 206 -14.62 -12.74 14.50
C SER A 206 -13.81 -13.97 14.93
N GLY A 207 -13.27 -13.99 16.16
CA GLY A 207 -12.32 -14.99 16.64
C GLY A 207 -10.85 -14.67 16.33
N ILE A 208 -10.58 -13.61 15.58
CA ILE A 208 -9.22 -13.14 15.30
C ILE A 208 -8.60 -12.55 16.56
N LYS A 209 -7.34 -12.90 16.81
CA LYS A 209 -6.56 -12.37 17.92
C LYS A 209 -5.72 -11.19 17.45
N GLN A 210 -5.80 -10.09 18.19
CA GLN A 210 -4.92 -8.93 18.05
C GLN A 210 -4.44 -8.49 19.43
N PHE A 211 -3.65 -7.43 19.47
CA PHE A 211 -3.24 -6.83 20.74
C PHE A 211 -3.85 -5.44 20.87
N ALA A 212 -4.21 -5.07 22.10
CA ALA A 212 -4.86 -3.80 22.39
C ALA A 212 -4.18 -3.10 23.57
N TYR A 213 -4.21 -1.78 23.51
CA TYR A 213 -3.80 -0.88 24.58
C TYR A 213 -4.84 0.26 24.65
N TYR A 214 -5.33 0.57 25.85
CA TYR A 214 -6.22 1.71 26.06
C TYR A 214 -5.39 2.90 26.54
N ASP A 215 -5.38 3.96 25.74
CA ASP A 215 -4.72 5.22 26.07
C ASP A 215 -5.68 6.08 26.91
N GLU A 216 -5.38 6.19 28.21
CA GLU A 216 -6.21 6.96 29.14
C GLU A 216 -6.20 8.47 28.85
N ASP A 217 -5.14 8.99 28.22
CA ASP A 217 -5.02 10.43 27.95
C ASP A 217 -5.87 10.85 26.75
N SER A 218 -5.95 10.00 25.71
CA SER A 218 -6.79 10.26 24.55
C SER A 218 -8.18 9.60 24.63
N GLU A 219 -8.41 8.75 25.63
CA GLU A 219 -9.61 7.90 25.76
C GLU A 219 -9.83 6.97 24.54
N GLU A 220 -8.75 6.55 23.86
CA GLU A 220 -8.80 5.73 22.64
C GLU A 220 -8.19 4.34 22.87
N GLU A 221 -8.74 3.32 22.19
CA GLU A 221 -8.10 2.01 22.11
C GLU A 221 -7.23 1.94 20.85
N LEU A 222 -5.95 1.64 21.03
CA LEU A 222 -4.98 1.38 19.98
C LEU A 222 -4.76 -0.12 19.84
N MET A 223 -4.25 -0.53 18.68
CA MET A 223 -4.04 -1.94 18.36
C MET A 223 -2.66 -2.22 17.77
N MET A 224 -2.23 -3.48 17.91
CA MET A 224 -1.09 -4.05 17.20
C MET A 224 -1.48 -5.41 16.64
N LEU A 225 -0.94 -5.73 15.46
CA LEU A 225 -1.06 -7.05 14.84
C LEU A 225 -0.12 -8.05 15.53
N PRO A 226 -0.39 -9.37 15.44
CA PRO A 226 0.58 -10.39 15.82
C PRO A 226 1.95 -10.21 15.15
N THR A 227 1.97 -9.79 13.88
CA THR A 227 3.20 -9.44 13.15
C THR A 227 3.94 -8.22 13.72
N ASP A 228 3.22 -7.21 14.23
CA ASP A 228 3.83 -6.04 14.90
C ASP A 228 4.50 -6.46 16.22
N ILE A 229 3.80 -7.26 17.03
CA ILE A 229 4.33 -7.79 18.29
C ILE A 229 5.52 -8.73 18.05
N ALA A 230 5.54 -9.47 16.94
CA ALA A 230 6.67 -10.31 16.57
C ALA A 230 7.98 -9.51 16.42
N LEU A 231 7.92 -8.23 16.02
CA LEU A 231 9.09 -7.36 15.92
C LEU A 231 9.77 -7.10 17.28
N LEU A 232 9.01 -7.14 18.38
CA LEU A 232 9.54 -6.91 19.74
C LEU A 232 10.28 -8.11 20.33
N HIS A 233 9.85 -9.31 19.96
CA HIS A 233 10.32 -10.56 20.55
C HIS A 233 11.40 -11.24 19.73
N ASP A 234 11.48 -10.92 18.44
CA ASP A 234 12.49 -11.46 17.56
C ASP A 234 13.85 -10.76 17.76
N PRO A 235 14.95 -11.51 17.99
CA PRO A 235 16.26 -10.93 18.27
C PRO A 235 16.92 -10.21 17.09
N GLY A 236 16.54 -10.52 15.85
CA GLY A 236 17.03 -9.85 14.64
C GLY A 236 16.29 -8.54 14.36
N PHE A 237 14.98 -8.50 14.67
CA PHE A 237 14.15 -7.30 14.49
C PHE A 237 14.29 -6.30 15.65
N ARG A 238 14.33 -6.78 16.89
CA ARG A 238 14.27 -5.94 18.10
C ARG A 238 15.29 -4.79 18.14
N PRO A 239 16.57 -4.97 17.76
CA PRO A 239 17.54 -3.86 17.76
C PRO A 239 17.11 -2.68 16.89
N TRP A 240 16.43 -2.93 15.76
CA TRP A 240 15.95 -1.90 14.86
C TRP A 240 14.71 -1.20 15.40
N VAL A 241 13.80 -1.95 16.03
CA VAL A 241 12.64 -1.38 16.74
C VAL A 241 13.10 -0.42 17.83
N ASP A 242 14.08 -0.83 18.66
CA ASP A 242 14.63 0.01 19.73
C ASP A 242 15.38 1.23 19.19
N LYS A 243 16.02 1.12 18.02
CA LYS A 243 16.68 2.24 17.34
C LYS A 243 15.63 3.27 16.88
N TYR A 244 14.61 2.82 16.15
CA TYR A 244 13.60 3.70 15.56
C TYR A 244 12.65 4.32 16.57
N SER A 245 12.42 3.67 17.72
CA SER A 245 11.64 4.28 18.81
C SER A 245 12.35 5.50 19.42
N LYS A 246 13.68 5.51 19.43
CA LYS A 246 14.50 6.59 20.01
C LYS A 246 14.94 7.63 18.98
N ASP A 247 15.19 7.20 17.75
CA ASP A 247 15.76 8.02 16.69
C ASP A 247 14.84 8.06 15.46
N ARG A 248 14.04 9.13 15.38
CA ARG A 248 13.13 9.37 14.25
C ARG A 248 13.89 9.61 12.95
N ASP A 249 15.04 10.28 13.00
CA ASP A 249 15.74 10.69 11.80
C ASP A 249 16.45 9.49 11.17
N ALA A 250 16.97 8.56 11.99
CA ALA A 250 17.43 7.28 11.51
C ALA A 250 16.30 6.43 10.91
N PHE A 251 15.12 6.40 11.54
CA PHE A 251 13.94 5.74 10.96
C PHE A 251 13.59 6.33 9.59
N PHE A 252 13.51 7.66 9.48
CA PHE A 252 13.13 8.33 8.24
C PHE A 252 14.16 8.07 7.13
N ALA A 253 15.45 8.13 7.43
CA ALA A 253 16.51 7.84 6.46
C ALA A 253 16.43 6.40 5.94
N ASP A 254 16.28 5.43 6.84
CA ASP A 254 16.17 4.01 6.49
C ASP A 254 14.85 3.75 5.72
N PHE A 255 13.73 4.28 6.17
CA PHE A 255 12.43 4.16 5.50
C PHE A 255 12.45 4.75 4.09
N THR A 256 13.09 5.91 3.88
CA THR A 256 13.24 6.51 2.55
C THR A 256 13.92 5.57 1.58
N ASN A 257 15.05 4.99 1.99
CA ASN A 257 15.82 4.09 1.13
C ASN A 257 15.03 2.82 0.80
N VAL A 258 14.36 2.24 1.80
CA VAL A 258 13.68 0.96 1.66
C VAL A 258 12.35 1.09 0.92
N PHE A 259 11.59 2.16 1.15
CA PHE A 259 10.37 2.42 0.39
C PHE A 259 10.70 2.76 -1.07
N HIS A 260 11.78 3.48 -1.34
CA HIS A 260 12.28 3.65 -2.71
C HIS A 260 12.63 2.29 -3.35
N LYS A 261 13.43 1.46 -2.65
CA LYS A 261 13.78 0.10 -3.11
C LYS A 261 12.54 -0.73 -3.43
N LEU A 262 11.55 -0.73 -2.54
CA LEU A 262 10.28 -1.42 -2.72
C LEU A 262 9.60 -1.03 -4.04
N LEU A 263 9.47 0.26 -4.32
CA LEU A 263 8.80 0.73 -5.54
C LEU A 263 9.57 0.36 -6.80
N GLU A 264 10.88 0.15 -6.71
CA GLU A 264 11.76 -0.22 -7.82
C GLU A 264 12.01 -1.73 -7.95
N LEU A 265 11.40 -2.57 -7.10
CA LEU A 265 11.48 -4.03 -7.26
C LEU A 265 10.93 -4.47 -8.62
N GLY A 266 11.74 -5.24 -9.35
CA GLY A 266 11.43 -5.70 -10.71
C GLY A 266 11.57 -4.64 -11.80
N ILE A 267 11.95 -3.40 -11.46
CA ILE A 267 12.18 -2.34 -12.46
C ILE A 267 13.65 -2.35 -12.90
N VAL A 268 13.87 -2.49 -14.21
CA VAL A 268 15.20 -2.41 -14.82
C VAL A 268 15.31 -1.09 -15.57
N ARG A 269 16.36 -0.31 -15.32
CA ARG A 269 16.58 1.00 -15.95
C ARG A 269 17.91 1.09 -16.69
N ASP A 270 17.97 1.94 -17.72
CA ASP A 270 19.24 2.35 -18.33
C ASP A 270 19.91 3.51 -17.57
N GLU A 271 21.07 3.96 -18.05
CA GLU A 271 21.84 5.07 -17.46
C GLU A 271 21.08 6.41 -17.44
N SER A 272 20.06 6.57 -18.29
CA SER A 272 19.21 7.76 -18.35
C SER A 272 18.00 7.67 -17.41
N GLY A 273 17.80 6.52 -16.75
CA GLY A 273 16.66 6.24 -15.88
C GLY A 273 15.44 5.70 -16.62
N ALA A 274 15.53 5.42 -17.93
CA ALA A 274 14.43 4.89 -18.70
C ALA A 274 14.21 3.40 -18.40
N VAL A 275 12.94 2.99 -18.23
CA VAL A 275 12.58 1.60 -17.91
C VAL A 275 12.77 0.70 -19.13
N LEU A 276 13.56 -0.36 -18.95
CA LEU A 276 13.94 -1.36 -19.96
C LEU A 276 13.09 -2.64 -19.93
N ASN A 277 12.17 -2.78 -18.96
CA ASN A 277 11.31 -3.95 -18.85
C ASN A 277 10.62 -4.26 -20.18
N THR A 278 10.72 -5.51 -20.64
CA THR A 278 10.16 -5.93 -21.94
C THR A 278 8.62 -5.97 -21.96
N ASP A 279 7.98 -5.76 -20.81
CA ASP A 279 6.55 -5.43 -20.72
C ASP A 279 6.20 -4.24 -21.64
N ASN A 280 7.17 -3.34 -21.86
CA ASN A 280 7.10 -2.18 -22.73
C ASN A 280 7.27 -2.52 -24.22
N VAL A 281 7.77 -3.72 -24.57
CA VAL A 281 8.17 -4.06 -25.95
C VAL A 281 7.00 -4.61 -26.79
N LYS A 282 5.95 -5.14 -26.15
CA LYS A 282 4.70 -5.53 -26.84
C LYS A 282 3.56 -4.51 -26.71
N GLY A 283 3.66 -3.55 -25.77
CA GLY A 283 2.67 -2.51 -25.55
C GLY A 283 3.16 -1.07 -25.79
N GLY A 284 4.39 -0.72 -25.43
CA GLY A 284 4.78 0.68 -25.22
C GLY A 284 4.26 1.22 -23.88
N TYR A 285 4.58 2.47 -23.55
CA TYR A 285 3.98 3.17 -22.40
C TYR A 285 2.48 3.42 -22.68
N ILE A 286 1.68 2.37 -22.54
CA ILE A 286 0.24 2.40 -22.69
C ILE A 286 -0.35 2.64 -21.32
N SER A 287 -0.88 3.84 -21.10
CA SER A 287 -1.97 3.98 -20.13
C SER A 287 -3.08 3.06 -20.57
N ALA A 288 -3.44 2.07 -19.75
CA ALA A 288 -4.58 1.24 -20.08
C ALA A 288 -5.84 2.13 -20.24
N PRO A 289 -6.68 1.88 -21.26
CA PRO A 289 -7.94 2.60 -21.37
C PRO A 289 -8.76 2.34 -20.11
N ARG A 290 -9.50 3.36 -19.68
CA ARG A 290 -10.44 3.25 -18.55
C ARG A 290 -11.35 2.04 -18.78
N LYS A 291 -11.63 1.25 -17.72
CA LYS A 291 -12.75 0.29 -17.81
C LYS A 291 -14.02 1.09 -18.10
N SER A 292 -14.69 0.74 -19.20
CA SER A 292 -15.97 1.31 -19.64
C SER A 292 -16.94 1.57 -18.48
N HIS A 293 -17.63 2.72 -18.47
CA HIS A 293 -18.77 2.97 -17.55
C HIS A 293 -20.01 2.20 -17.94
N LEU A 294 -20.07 1.74 -19.18
CA LEU A 294 -21.09 0.84 -19.64
C LEU A 294 -20.72 -0.57 -19.18
N PRO A 295 -21.65 -1.31 -18.55
CA PRO A 295 -21.46 -2.73 -18.28
C PRO A 295 -21.01 -3.43 -19.56
N GLY A 296 -19.87 -4.13 -19.48
CA GLY A 296 -19.39 -4.93 -20.60
C GLY A 296 -20.44 -5.97 -20.99
N ALA A 297 -20.55 -6.25 -22.28
CA ALA A 297 -21.29 -7.40 -22.76
C ALA A 297 -20.83 -8.68 -22.01
N PRO A 298 -21.72 -9.66 -21.78
CA PRO A 298 -21.49 -10.75 -20.84
C PRO A 298 -20.39 -11.68 -21.36
N ALA A 299 -19.14 -11.38 -21.01
CA ALA A 299 -18.09 -12.38 -20.98
C ALA A 299 -18.30 -13.17 -19.70
N LYS A 300 -18.78 -14.42 -19.83
CA LYS A 300 -19.04 -15.43 -18.80
C LYS A 300 -18.51 -15.03 -17.42
N SER A 301 -19.33 -14.35 -16.63
CA SER A 301 -19.06 -14.04 -15.24
C SER A 301 -19.20 -15.31 -14.42
N ASN A 302 -18.20 -15.65 -13.62
CA ASN A 302 -18.44 -16.48 -12.44
C ASN A 302 -19.41 -15.71 -11.52
N ASP A 303 -20.37 -16.42 -10.93
CA ASP A 303 -21.52 -15.90 -10.18
C ASP A 303 -21.16 -15.05 -8.93
N ASP A 304 -19.88 -14.91 -8.60
CA ASP A 304 -19.38 -14.19 -7.43
C ASP A 304 -19.13 -12.67 -7.66
N ALA A 305 -19.21 -12.17 -8.90
CA ALA A 305 -18.89 -10.76 -9.23
C ALA A 305 -20.08 -9.79 -9.08
N GLU A 306 -21.31 -10.30 -9.04
CA GLU A 306 -22.55 -9.51 -9.02
C GLU A 306 -22.78 -8.71 -7.70
N PRO A 307 -22.45 -9.25 -6.50
CA PRO A 307 -22.61 -8.53 -5.24
C PRO A 307 -21.69 -7.30 -5.14
N LEU A 308 -20.42 -7.46 -5.53
CA LEU A 308 -19.40 -6.39 -5.49
C LEU A 308 -19.66 -5.29 -6.52
N ARG A 309 -20.29 -5.62 -7.66
CA ARG A 309 -20.74 -4.62 -8.63
C ARG A 309 -21.80 -3.68 -8.02
N LYS A 310 -22.78 -4.25 -7.31
CA LYS A 310 -23.86 -3.48 -6.67
C LYS A 310 -23.35 -2.60 -5.53
N GLU A 311 -22.33 -3.04 -4.82
CA GLU A 311 -21.70 -2.25 -3.75
C GLU A 311 -20.91 -1.05 -4.31
N ASN A 312 -20.14 -1.26 -5.38
CA ASN A 312 -19.44 -0.18 -6.08
C ASN A 312 -20.40 0.85 -6.72
N GLU A 313 -21.53 0.40 -7.28
CA GLU A 313 -22.58 1.28 -7.81
C GLU A 313 -23.23 2.12 -6.71
N ARG A 314 -23.52 1.51 -5.55
CA ARG A 314 -24.08 2.22 -4.38
C ARG A 314 -23.12 3.23 -3.78
N TYR A 315 -21.82 2.93 -3.76
CA TYR A 315 -20.80 3.86 -3.28
C TYR A 315 -20.64 5.06 -4.23
N ARG A 316 -20.62 4.82 -5.55
CA ARG A 316 -20.55 5.88 -6.57
C ARG A 316 -21.76 6.80 -6.61
N ALA A 317 -22.93 6.32 -6.22
CA ALA A 317 -24.15 7.13 -6.18
C ALA A 317 -24.30 8.01 -4.94
N ARG A 318 -23.37 7.89 -3.97
CA ARG A 318 -23.38 8.64 -2.69
C ARG A 318 -22.29 9.72 -2.61
N LEU A 319 -21.38 9.76 -3.59
CA LEU A 319 -20.44 10.85 -3.84
C LEU A 319 -21.04 11.84 -4.84
#